data_AF-A0A7V6PS84-F1
#
_entry.id   AF-A0A7V6PS84-F1
#
_cell.length_a   1.000
_cell.length_b   1.000
_cell.length_c   1.000
_cell.angle_alpha   90.00
_cell.angle_beta   90.00
_cell.angle_gamma   90.00
#
_symmetry.space_group_name_H-M   'P 1'
#
loop_
_entity.id
_entity.type
_entity.pdbx_description
1 polymer ?
#
loop_
_entity_poly.entity_id
_entity_poly.type
_entity_poly.pdbx_seq_one_letter_code
_entity_poly.pdbx_strand_id
1 'polypeptide(L)'
;MGLFSRLFQKSPQQDRNFYYTVKCNRCGEEIRVRMDRMNEPSPEYDEKGRVTHYIYRKDVLGQKCFNLIQVEFVFNSNFEMISSQVTGGKLIEPDVK
;
A
#
# COMPACT_ATOMS: atom_id res chain seq x y z
N MET A 1 1.42 -8.54 -47.70
CA MET A 1 0.67 -7.57 -46.86
C MET A 1 0.41 -8.18 -45.50
N GLY A 2 0.86 -7.53 -44.42
CA GLY A 2 0.25 -7.57 -43.09
C GLY A 2 0.46 -8.80 -42.19
N LEU A 3 1.69 -9.03 -41.69
CA LEU A 3 1.97 -10.04 -40.64
C LEU A 3 2.72 -9.46 -39.43
N PHE A 4 2.58 -8.16 -39.14
CA PHE A 4 3.38 -7.48 -38.10
C PHE A 4 2.56 -6.69 -37.05
N SER A 5 1.23 -6.79 -37.03
CA SER A 5 0.37 -5.91 -36.22
C SER A 5 -0.01 -6.42 -34.82
N ARG A 6 0.70 -7.39 -34.23
CA ARG A 6 0.37 -7.94 -32.89
C ARG A 6 1.47 -7.85 -31.83
N LEU A 7 2.45 -6.96 -31.99
CA LEU A 7 3.55 -6.79 -31.01
C LEU A 7 3.32 -5.70 -29.95
N PHE A 8 2.16 -5.02 -29.93
CA PHE A 8 1.89 -3.95 -28.97
C PHE A 8 0.55 -4.09 -28.27
N GLN A 9 0.22 -5.30 -27.80
CA GLN A 9 -0.86 -5.44 -26.84
C GLN A 9 -0.34 -4.92 -25.49
N LYS A 10 -0.55 -3.63 -25.24
CA LYS A 10 -0.32 -2.99 -23.95
C LYS A 10 -1.28 -3.67 -22.96
N SER A 11 -0.78 -4.63 -22.19
CA SER A 11 -1.53 -5.14 -21.05
C SER A 11 -1.86 -3.94 -20.15
N PRO A 12 -3.07 -3.83 -19.58
CA PRO A 12 -3.34 -2.80 -18.60
C PRO A 12 -2.31 -2.98 -17.47
N GLN A 13 -1.34 -2.07 -17.44
CA GLN A 13 -0.32 -2.08 -16.41
C GLN A 13 -1.04 -1.70 -15.12
N GLN A 14 -1.32 -2.72 -14.30
CA GLN A 14 -1.91 -2.51 -12.99
C GLN A 14 -0.99 -1.58 -12.22
N ASP A 15 -1.56 -0.51 -11.65
CA ASP A 15 -0.75 0.55 -11.05
C ASP A 15 0.08 -0.05 -9.90
N ARG A 16 1.41 0.00 -10.06
CA ARG A 16 2.36 -0.64 -9.14
C ARG A 16 2.32 0.01 -7.77
N ASN A 17 1.97 1.30 -7.73
CA ASN A 17 1.91 2.09 -6.51
C ASN A 17 0.46 2.42 -6.16
N PHE A 18 0.16 2.38 -4.88
CA PHE A 18 -1.08 2.91 -4.31
C PHE A 18 -0.74 3.80 -3.11
N TYR A 19 -1.69 4.60 -2.66
CA TYR A 19 -1.45 5.60 -1.63
C TYR A 19 -2.53 5.54 -0.56
N TYR A 20 -2.10 5.71 0.67
CA TYR A 20 -2.97 5.92 1.82
C TYR A 20 -2.55 7.21 2.51
N THR A 21 -3.48 7.92 3.13
CA THR A 21 -3.17 9.15 3.86
C THR A 21 -3.31 8.92 5.35
N VAL A 22 -2.28 9.27 6.11
CA VAL A 22 -2.32 9.24 7.57
C VAL A 22 -2.32 10.65 8.12
N LYS A 23 -3.15 10.89 9.13
CA LYS A 23 -3.20 12.15 9.87
C LYS A 23 -2.46 12.00 11.19
N CYS A 24 -1.47 12.86 11.42
CA CYS A 24 -0.71 12.91 12.66
C CYS A 24 -1.61 13.31 13.84
N ASN A 25 -1.56 12.55 14.95
CA ASN A 25 -2.35 12.87 16.13
C ASN A 25 -1.81 14.07 16.91
N ARG A 26 -0.52 14.42 16.73
CA ARG A 26 0.13 15.54 17.45
C ARG A 26 -0.18 16.90 16.83
N CYS A 27 0.05 17.06 15.52
CA CYS A 27 -0.07 18.37 14.85
C CYS A 27 -1.15 18.41 13.76
N GLY A 28 -1.82 17.29 13.46
CA GLY A 28 -2.84 17.22 12.42
C GLY A 28 -2.33 17.22 10.98
N GLU A 29 -1.01 17.12 10.76
CA GLU A 29 -0.41 16.96 9.42
C GLU A 29 -0.94 15.71 8.72
N GLU A 30 -1.33 15.85 7.45
CA GLU A 30 -1.78 14.76 6.60
C GLU A 30 -0.65 14.36 5.65
N ILE A 31 -0.26 13.09 5.70
CA ILE A 31 0.92 12.56 5.03
C ILE A 31 0.50 11.42 4.11
N ARG A 32 0.80 11.55 2.82
CA ARG A 32 0.57 10.49 1.84
C ARG A 32 1.67 9.43 1.94
N VAL A 33 1.28 8.21 2.24
CA VAL A 33 2.13 7.03 2.34
C VAL A 33 2.02 6.27 1.02
N ARG A 34 3.10 6.30 0.22
CA ARG A 34 3.22 5.47 -0.98
C ARG A 34 3.38 4.02 -0.57
N MET A 35 2.77 3.10 -1.32
CA MET A 35 2.89 1.66 -1.13
C MET A 35 3.21 1.00 -2.48
N ASP A 36 4.15 0.05 -2.52
CA ASP A 36 4.50 -0.73 -3.72
C ASP A 36 3.84 -2.11 -3.65
N ARG A 37 3.10 -2.55 -4.68
CA ARG A 37 2.44 -3.87 -4.69
C ARG A 37 3.40 -5.05 -4.80
N MET A 38 4.59 -4.83 -5.37
CA MET A 38 5.48 -5.91 -5.79
C MET A 38 6.66 -6.10 -4.85
N ASN A 39 7.16 -5.03 -4.22
CA ASN A 39 8.47 -5.05 -3.55
C ASN A 39 8.41 -4.75 -2.05
N GLU A 40 7.28 -4.28 -1.55
CA GLU A 40 7.12 -3.89 -0.15
C GLU A 40 6.33 -4.88 0.73
N PRO A 41 5.29 -5.60 0.25
CA PRO A 41 4.52 -6.45 1.15
C PRO A 41 5.34 -7.65 1.58
N SER A 42 5.20 -8.01 2.86
CA SER A 42 5.59 -9.31 3.38
C SER A 42 4.42 -10.29 3.16
N PRO A 43 4.56 -11.32 2.30
CA PRO A 43 3.54 -12.33 2.13
C PRO A 43 3.52 -13.29 3.33
N GLU A 44 2.32 -13.63 3.79
CA GLU A 44 2.08 -14.65 4.81
C GLU A 44 1.48 -15.90 4.16
N TYR A 45 1.95 -17.08 4.58
CA TYR A 45 1.65 -18.35 3.91
C TYR A 45 0.88 -19.30 4.82
N ASP A 46 -0.03 -20.10 4.24
CA ASP A 46 -0.64 -21.23 4.92
C ASP A 46 0.32 -22.44 5.01
N GLU A 47 -0.11 -23.50 5.70
CA GLU A 47 0.64 -24.76 5.81
C GLU A 47 0.95 -25.43 4.46
N LYS A 48 0.22 -25.06 3.40
CA LYS A 48 0.40 -25.58 2.03
C LYS A 48 1.26 -24.64 1.17
N GLY A 49 1.84 -23.59 1.75
CA GLY A 49 2.69 -22.62 1.06
C GLY A 49 1.94 -21.66 0.16
N ARG A 50 0.63 -21.47 0.35
CA ARG A 50 -0.18 -20.51 -0.42
C ARG A 50 -0.20 -19.17 0.31
N VAL A 51 -0.05 -18.07 -0.43
CA VAL A 51 -0.18 -16.73 0.14
C VAL A 51 -1.61 -16.53 0.62
N THR A 52 -1.78 -16.15 1.87
CA THR A 52 -3.06 -15.86 2.51
C THR A 52 -3.33 -14.36 2.56
N HIS A 53 -2.31 -13.58 2.91
CA HIS A 53 -2.40 -12.13 3.02
C HIS A 53 -1.03 -11.47 2.85
N TYR A 54 -1.04 -10.16 2.70
CA TYR A 54 0.13 -9.31 2.58
C TYR A 54 0.16 -8.32 3.74
N ILE A 55 1.31 -8.20 4.38
CA ILE A 55 1.52 -7.23 5.46
C ILE A 55 2.48 -6.15 4.99
N TYR A 56 2.09 -4.90 5.19
CA TYR A 56 2.96 -3.74 5.02
C TYR A 56 3.28 -3.11 6.35
N ARG A 57 4.55 -2.76 6.57
CA ARG A 57 5.02 -2.06 7.76
C ARG A 57 5.85 -0.86 7.34
N LYS A 58 5.49 0.34 7.80
CA LYS A 58 6.25 1.56 7.53
C LYS A 58 6.31 2.48 8.73
N ASP A 59 7.47 3.11 8.85
CA ASP A 59 7.71 4.24 9.73
C ASP A 59 7.61 5.52 8.90
N VAL A 60 6.68 6.40 9.27
CA VAL A 60 6.37 7.66 8.59
C VAL A 60 6.77 8.80 9.51
N LEU A 61 7.79 9.56 9.13
CA LEU A 61 8.22 10.74 9.86
C LEU A 61 7.48 11.97 9.32
N GLY A 62 6.70 12.64 10.18
CA GLY A 62 6.05 13.90 9.82
C GLY A 62 7.04 15.02 9.53
N GLN A 63 6.70 15.93 8.61
CA GLN A 63 7.58 17.03 8.23
C GLN A 63 7.39 18.26 9.12
N LYS A 64 6.20 18.45 9.69
CA LYS A 64 5.88 19.64 10.49
C LYS A 64 6.31 19.53 11.95
N CYS A 65 6.15 18.35 12.55
CA CYS A 65 6.42 18.14 13.98
C CYS A 65 7.38 17.00 14.29
N PHE A 66 7.94 16.37 13.25
CA PHE A 66 8.88 15.24 13.36
C PHE A 66 8.36 14.10 14.25
N ASN A 67 7.04 13.96 14.35
CA ASN A 67 6.43 12.86 15.07
C ASN A 67 6.52 11.60 14.22
N LEU A 68 7.01 10.52 14.81
CA LEU A 68 7.03 9.21 14.17
C LEU A 68 5.63 8.60 14.21
N ILE A 69 5.15 8.16 13.06
CA ILE A 69 3.89 7.45 12.89
C ILE A 69 4.22 6.07 12.35
N GLN A 70 3.75 5.02 13.01
CA GLN A 70 3.96 3.65 12.56
C GLN A 70 2.68 3.13 11.94
N VAL A 71 2.78 2.54 10.75
CA VAL A 71 1.63 1.95 10.06
C VAL A 71 1.89 0.47 9.82
N GLU A 72 0.90 -0.35 10.16
CA GLU A 72 0.80 -1.74 9.73
C GLU A 72 -0.53 -1.94 9.01
N PHE A 73 -0.47 -2.34 7.74
CA PHE A 73 -1.65 -2.61 6.93
C PHE A 73 -1.64 -4.07 6.47
N VAL A 74 -2.77 -4.73 6.63
CA VAL A 74 -2.98 -6.11 6.18
C VAL A 74 -3.93 -6.10 5.00
N PHE A 75 -3.54 -6.74 3.91
CA PHE A 75 -4.33 -6.87 2.70
C PHE A 75 -4.58 -8.33 2.37
N ASN A 76 -5.74 -8.63 1.79
CA ASN A 76 -5.99 -9.95 1.22
C ASN A 76 -5.19 -10.15 -0.08
N SER A 77 -5.31 -11.34 -0.67
CA SER A 77 -4.66 -11.67 -1.96
C SER A 77 -5.10 -10.77 -3.12
N ASN A 78 -6.27 -10.12 -3.04
CA ASN A 78 -6.79 -9.18 -4.03
C ASN A 78 -6.33 -7.74 -3.79
N PHE A 79 -5.48 -7.49 -2.78
CA PHE A 79 -5.07 -6.16 -2.32
C PHE A 79 -6.24 -5.29 -1.80
N GLU A 80 -7.25 -5.92 -1.21
CA GLU A 80 -8.27 -5.23 -0.42
C GLU A 80 -7.82 -5.20 1.04
N MET A 81 -7.93 -4.03 1.68
CA MET A 81 -7.48 -3.83 3.07
C MET A 81 -8.36 -4.63 4.03
N ILE A 82 -7.76 -5.58 4.75
CA ILE A 82 -8.39 -6.36 5.83
C ILE A 82 -8.35 -5.56 7.14
N SER A 83 -7.18 -4.99 7.47
CA SER A 83 -7.01 -4.24 8.71
C SER A 83 -5.95 -3.15 8.56
N SER A 84 -6.07 -2.14 9.42
CA SER A 84 -5.06 -1.09 9.56
C SER A 84 -4.80 -0.79 11.03
N GLN A 85 -3.53 -0.75 11.39
CA GLN A 85 -3.05 -0.29 12.69
C GLN A 85 -2.16 0.91 12.46
N VAL A 86 -2.48 2.03 13.11
CA VAL A 86 -1.71 3.27 13.01
C VAL A 86 -1.41 3.79 14.41
N THR A 87 -0.12 3.83 14.75
CA THR A 87 0.37 4.37 16.03
C THR A 87 0.92 5.77 15.80
N GLY A 88 0.56 6.73 16.65
CA GLY A 88 0.97 8.14 16.52
C GLY A 88 0.18 8.95 15.47
N GLY A 89 -0.78 8.32 14.80
CA GLY A 89 -1.66 8.94 13.83
C GLY A 89 -2.97 8.18 13.68
N LYS A 90 -3.69 8.48 12.61
CA LYS A 90 -4.87 7.73 12.18
C LYS A 90 -4.92 7.68 10.66
N LEU A 91 -5.39 6.57 10.12
CA LEU A 91 -5.73 6.49 8.71
C LEU A 91 -6.92 7.41 8.45
N ILE A 92 -6.82 8.24 7.41
CA ILE A 92 -7.95 9.02 6.89
C ILE A 92 -8.29 8.49 5.49
N GLU A 93 -9.55 8.66 5.06
CA GLU A 93 -10.15 7.94 3.92
C GLU A 93 -9.16 7.71 2.77
N PRO A 94 -9.06 6.47 2.28
CA PRO A 94 -8.11 6.17 1.23
C PRO A 94 -8.48 6.87 -0.08
N ASP A 95 -7.48 7.44 -0.74
CA ASP A 95 -7.53 7.80 -2.17
C ASP A 95 -7.60 6.48 -2.98
N VAL A 96 -8.71 5.74 -2.89
CA VAL A 96 -8.95 4.58 -3.76
C VAL A 96 -9.32 5.13 -5.13
N LYS A 97 -8.33 5.18 -6.04
CA LYS A 97 -8.57 5.33 -7.48
C LYS A 97 -8.60 3.96 -8.14
#